data_AF-A0A946AFJ1-F1
#
_entry.id   AF-A0A946AFJ1-F1
#
_cell.length_a   1.000
_cell.length_b   1.000
_cell.length_c   1.000
_cell.angle_alpha   90.00
_cell.angle_beta   90.00
_cell.angle_gamma   90.00
#
_symmetry.space_group_name_H-M   'P 1'
#
loop_
_entity.id
_entity.type
_entity.pdbx_description
1 polymer ?
#
loop_
_entity_poly.entity_id
_entity_poly.type
_entity_poly.pdbx_seq_one_letter_code
_entity_poly.pdbx_strand_id
1 'polypeptide(L)' 'MLKQIGPAALAAVFLLAGAPAAQAQDTSIGYLSCEVGGSVSFIFGSTRDVTCTYEPTDDTATHHYSGTIERYG' A
#
# COMPACT_ATOMS: atom_id res chain seq x y z
N MET A 1 -42.54 -12.44 42.34
CA MET A 1 -43.33 -12.04 41.14
C MET A 1 -42.37 -11.73 40.00
N LEU A 2 -41.84 -12.77 39.34
CA LEU A 2 -40.86 -12.65 38.26
C LEU A 2 -41.64 -12.69 36.94
N LYS A 3 -41.98 -11.51 36.40
CA LYS A 3 -42.81 -11.37 35.21
C LYS A 3 -41.99 -11.78 33.98
N GLN A 4 -42.47 -12.78 33.26
CA GLN A 4 -41.85 -13.37 32.08
C GLN A 4 -41.60 -12.32 31.00
N ILE A 5 -40.33 -12.12 30.67
CA ILE A 5 -39.90 -11.33 29.51
C ILE A 5 -39.89 -12.31 28.34
N GLY A 6 -40.89 -12.19 27.46
CA GLY A 6 -41.07 -13.06 26.30
C GLY A 6 -39.91 -12.98 25.29
N PRO A 7 -39.76 -13.99 24.41
CA PRO A 7 -38.56 -14.21 23.59
C PRO A 7 -38.37 -13.21 22.43
N ALA A 8 -39.07 -12.07 22.45
CA ALA A 8 -39.11 -11.11 21.34
C ALA A 8 -37.93 -10.10 21.34
N ALA A 9 -36.93 -10.27 22.20
CA ALA A 9 -35.81 -9.33 22.33
C ALA A 9 -34.53 -9.74 21.58
N LEU A 10 -34.53 -10.84 20.83
CA LEU A 10 -33.34 -11.36 20.13
C LEU A 10 -33.21 -10.94 18.65
N ALA A 11 -34.16 -10.18 18.09
CA ALA A 11 -34.18 -9.89 16.65
C ALA A 11 -33.36 -8.65 16.23
N ALA A 12 -32.83 -7.85 17.15
CA ALA A 12 -32.25 -6.54 16.82
C ALA A 12 -30.72 -6.54 16.56
N VAL A 13 -30.00 -7.66 16.72
CA VAL A 13 -28.53 -7.67 16.70
C VAL A 13 -27.93 -7.98 15.31
N PHE A 14 -28.72 -8.35 14.30
CA PHE A 14 -28.20 -8.77 12.99
C PHE A 14 -27.91 -7.64 11.98
N LEU A 15 -28.21 -6.37 12.28
CA LEU A 15 -28.10 -5.28 11.31
C LEU A 15 -26.67 -4.70 11.11
N LEU A 16 -25.67 -5.17 11.86
CA LEU A 16 -24.29 -4.62 11.80
C LEU A 16 -23.28 -5.54 11.08
N ALA A 17 -23.68 -6.71 10.59
CA ALA A 17 -22.75 -7.70 10.03
C ALA A 17 -22.40 -7.50 8.54
N GLY A 18 -22.84 -6.41 7.91
CA GLY A 18 -22.79 -6.25 6.45
C GLY A 18 -22.39 -4.86 5.95
N ALA A 19 -21.56 -4.12 6.68
CA ALA A 19 -20.92 -2.96 6.08
C ALA A 19 -19.99 -3.47 4.95
N PRO A 20 -20.19 -3.07 3.67
CA PRO A 20 -19.22 -3.41 2.65
C PRO A 20 -17.89 -2.79 3.06
N ALA A 21 -16.86 -3.62 3.23
CA ALA A 21 -15.51 -3.12 3.31
C ALA A 21 -15.27 -2.34 2.02
N ALA A 22 -14.97 -1.04 2.13
CA ALA A 22 -14.60 -0.25 0.97
C ALA A 22 -13.40 -0.94 0.32
N GLN A 23 -13.62 -1.57 -0.84
CA GLN A 23 -12.53 -2.14 -1.61
C GLN A 23 -11.71 -0.97 -2.12
N ALA A 24 -10.46 -0.84 -1.66
CA ALA A 24 -9.53 0.08 -2.26
C ALA A 24 -9.41 -0.29 -3.74
N GLN A 25 -9.79 0.64 -4.62
CA GLN A 25 -9.54 0.48 -6.04
C GLN A 25 -8.03 0.68 -6.25
N ASP A 26 -7.34 -0.40 -6.61
CA ASP A 26 -5.94 -0.34 -7.05
C ASP A 26 -5.90 0.34 -8.43
N THR A 27 -5.83 1.67 -8.43
CA THR A 27 -5.65 2.46 -9.65
C THR A 27 -4.17 2.68 -9.89
N SER A 28 -3.65 2.09 -10.97
CA SER A 28 -2.29 2.37 -11.44
C SER A 28 -2.26 3.77 -12.08
N ILE A 29 -1.37 4.63 -11.58
CA ILE A 29 -1.20 6.02 -12.07
C ILE A 29 0.04 6.21 -12.94
N GLY A 30 0.81 5.14 -13.16
CA GLY A 30 2.08 5.20 -13.87
C GLY A 30 3.02 4.06 -13.48
N TYR A 31 4.18 4.06 -14.13
CA TYR A 31 5.28 3.17 -13.83
C TYR A 31 6.48 3.97 -13.34
N LEU A 32 7.18 3.43 -12.35
CA LEU A 32 8.48 3.92 -11.92
C LEU A 32 9.55 2.91 -12.35
N SER A 33 10.25 3.22 -13.43
CA SER A 33 11.35 2.40 -13.95
C SER A 33 12.67 2.87 -13.34
N CYS A 34 13.41 1.98 -12.68
CA CYS A 34 14.68 2.33 -12.03
C CYS A 34 15.86 1.59 -12.67
N GLU A 35 16.84 2.34 -13.13
CA GLU A 35 18.16 1.84 -13.50
C GLU A 35 19.07 1.87 -12.27
N VAL A 36 19.64 0.72 -11.95
CA VAL A 36 20.60 0.59 -10.85
C VAL A 36 22.00 0.76 -11.43
N GLY A 37 22.67 1.83 -11.00
CA GLY A 37 24.03 2.16 -11.40
C GLY A 37 25.08 1.40 -10.60
N GLY A 38 26.25 2.04 -10.45
CA GLY A 38 27.38 1.48 -9.73
C GLY A 38 27.02 1.07 -8.29
N SER A 39 27.59 -0.06 -7.85
CA SER A 39 27.39 -0.57 -6.49
C SER A 39 28.71 -0.80 -5.78
N VAL A 40 28.79 -0.36 -4.52
CA VAL A 40 29.91 -0.62 -3.62
C VAL A 40 29.44 -1.56 -2.52
N SER A 41 30.20 -2.61 -2.23
CA SER A 41 29.90 -3.58 -1.17
C SER A 41 30.98 -3.55 -0.10
N PHE A 42 30.59 -3.76 1.16
CA PHE A 42 31.46 -3.84 2.33
C PHE A 42 30.98 -4.93 3.29
N ILE A 43 31.78 -5.28 4.31
CA ILE A 43 31.54 -6.47 5.17
C ILE A 43 30.13 -6.52 5.77
N PHE A 44 29.56 -5.36 6.08
CA PHE A 44 28.25 -5.25 6.76
C PHE A 44 27.19 -4.55 5.90
N GLY A 45 27.37 -4.49 4.57
CA GLY A 45 26.39 -3.80 3.74
C GLY A 45 26.81 -3.50 2.30
N SER A 46 25.97 -2.70 1.65
CA SER A 46 26.23 -2.20 0.30
C SER A 46 25.51 -0.88 0.05
N THR A 47 26.08 -0.08 -0.83
CA THR A 47 25.52 1.18 -1.31
C THR A 47 25.39 1.09 -2.83
N ARG A 48 24.23 1.47 -3.38
CA ARG A 48 23.95 1.43 -4.83
C ARG A 48 23.32 2.73 -5.27
N ASP A 49 23.86 3.36 -6.30
CA ASP A 49 23.20 4.50 -6.91
C ASP A 49 22.07 4.03 -7.82
N VAL A 50 20.97 4.78 -7.82
CA VAL A 50 19.78 4.49 -8.64
C VAL A 50 19.27 5.75 -9.31
N THR A 51 18.85 5.59 -10.56
CA THR A 51 18.15 6.62 -11.32
C THR A 51 16.82 6.08 -11.76
N CYS A 52 15.73 6.72 -11.35
CA CYS A 52 14.38 6.29 -11.68
C CYS A 52 13.66 7.30 -12.57
N THR A 53 12.88 6.79 -13.50
CA THR A 53 12.04 7.55 -14.42
C THR A 53 10.59 7.19 -14.14
N TYR A 54 9.79 8.20 -13.81
CA TYR A 54 8.36 8.05 -13.59
C TYR A 54 7.59 8.41 -14.87
N GLU A 55 6.86 7.43 -15.38
CA GLU A 55 6.04 7.51 -16.57
C GLU A 55 4.56 7.47 -16.14
N PRO A 56 3.88 8.62 -16.04
CA PRO A 56 2.46 8.68 -15.68
C PRO A 56 1.59 8.03 -16.76
N THR A 57 0.42 7.52 -16.36
CA THR A 57 -0.61 7.04 -17.31
C THR A 57 -1.38 8.17 -17.98
N ASP A 58 -1.35 9.36 -17.41
CA ASP A 58 -1.97 10.57 -17.94
C ASP A 58 -0.98 11.40 -18.80
N ASP A 59 -1.46 12.42 -19.49
CA ASP A 59 -0.64 13.33 -20.33
C ASP A 59 0.32 14.25 -19.53
N THR A 60 0.65 13.89 -18.30
CA THR A 60 1.61 14.62 -17.46
C THR A 60 3.05 14.30 -17.90
N ALA A 61 3.98 15.23 -17.62
CA ALA A 61 5.38 15.04 -17.96
C ALA A 61 6.02 13.87 -17.19
N THR A 62 6.97 13.21 -17.86
CA THR A 62 7.88 12.24 -17.23
C THR A 62 8.80 12.93 -16.22
N HIS A 63 9.00 12.31 -15.05
CA HIS A 63 9.88 12.82 -14.01
C HIS A 63 11.10 11.92 -13.79
N HIS A 64 12.28 12.53 -13.58
CA HIS A 64 13.52 11.81 -13.29
C HIS A 64 13.93 12.02 -11.84
N TYR A 65 14.33 10.93 -11.18
CA TYR A 65 14.75 10.88 -9.80
C TYR A 65 16.12 10.22 -9.70
N SER A 66 16.96 10.74 -8.81
CA SER A 66 18.24 10.13 -8.45
C SER A 66 18.24 9.82 -6.97
N GLY A 67 18.74 8.65 -6.59
CA GLY A 67 18.84 8.25 -5.20
C GLY A 67 19.93 7.22 -4.97
N THR A 68 20.06 6.81 -3.72
CA THR A 68 21.02 5.80 -3.30
C THR A 68 20.31 4.80 -2.38
N ILE A 69 20.53 3.51 -2.64
CA ILE A 69 20.02 2.41 -1.81
C ILE A 69 21.16 1.93 -0.92
N GLU A 70 20.97 2.06 0.39
CA GLU A 70 21.87 1.52 1.40
C GLU A 70 21.26 0.28 2.05
N ARG A 71 22.03 -0.81 2.08
CA ARG A 71 21.63 -2.08 2.71
C ARG A 71 22.64 -2.41 3.79
N TYR A 72 22.14 -2.84 4.95
CA TYR A 72 22.94 -3.23 6.11
C TYR A 72 22.54 -4.63 6.56
N GLY A 73 23.51 -5.48 6.92
CA GLY A 73 23.25 -6.87 7.33
C GLY A 73 24.49 -7.74 7.36
#